data_AF-A0A175RUM7-F1
#
_entry.id   AF-A0A175RUM7-F1
#
_cell.length_a   1.000
_cell.length_b   1.000
_cell.length_c   1.000
_cell.angle_alpha   90.00
_cell.angle_beta   90.00
_cell.angle_gamma   90.00
#
_symmetry.space_group_name_H-M   'P 1'
#
loop_
_entity.id
_entity.type
_entity.pdbx_description
1 polymer ?
#
loop_
_entity_poly.entity_id
_entity_poly.type
_entity_poly.pdbx_seq_one_letter_code
_entity_poly.pdbx_strand_id
1 'polypeptide(L)'
;MFLTNATVFLLCFVGMVLAGWRVSVHDALLHREAVESLWGFLASGDFAEATFENWESEFLQMGSYVVLTTFLFQKGSSESKPLDDDAPQDADPREHSVEHRAPWPVRRGGVALVLYENSLLLLFAVLFVGSVVGHVIGGAAAYNEEQVEHGGSVVTGWQYLGTSQFWFESMQNWQSEFLVITVMVVATVWLRQRGSSQSKPVAAPDAQTGD
;
A
#
# COMPACT_ATOMS: atom_id res chain seq x y z
N MET A 1 -6.29 14.96 -11.18
CA MET A 1 -5.96 13.68 -10.52
C MET A 1 -5.49 13.89 -9.09
N PHE A 2 -4.31 14.48 -8.83
CA PHE A 2 -3.76 14.64 -7.47
C PHE A 2 -4.73 15.29 -6.47
N LEU A 3 -5.21 16.51 -6.73
CA LEU A 3 -6.11 17.22 -5.81
C LEU A 3 -7.42 16.44 -5.58
N THR A 4 -7.94 15.80 -6.62
CA THR A 4 -9.13 14.95 -6.54
C THR A 4 -8.90 13.77 -5.61
N ASN A 5 -7.79 13.04 -5.80
CA ASN A 5 -7.45 11.89 -4.98
C ASN A 5 -7.21 12.29 -3.52
N ALA A 6 -6.44 13.36 -3.28
CA ALA A 6 -6.20 13.88 -1.95
C ALA A 6 -7.49 14.30 -1.24
N THR A 7 -8.43 14.91 -1.97
CA THR A 7 -9.74 15.28 -1.42
C THR A 7 -10.56 14.05 -1.05
N VAL A 8 -10.64 13.05 -1.93
CA VAL A 8 -11.37 11.80 -1.65
C VAL A 8 -10.75 11.07 -0.46
N PHE A 9 -9.42 10.94 -0.43
CA PHE A 9 -8.70 10.37 0.69
C PHE A 9 -9.04 11.10 2.00
N LEU A 10 -8.94 12.43 2.05
CA LEU A 10 -9.25 13.20 3.26
C LEU A 10 -10.70 13.03 3.70
N LEU A 11 -11.66 12.98 2.78
CA LEU A 11 -13.06 12.74 3.09
C LEU A 11 -13.27 11.34 3.69
N CYS A 12 -12.68 10.31 3.08
CA CYS A 12 -12.76 8.95 3.58
C CYS A 12 -12.04 8.80 4.93
N PHE A 13 -10.87 9.40 5.09
CA PHE A 13 -10.07 9.34 6.31
C PHE A 13 -10.77 10.03 7.49
N VAL A 14 -11.33 11.24 7.25
CA VAL A 14 -12.17 11.91 8.26
C VAL A 14 -13.44 11.11 8.54
N GLY A 15 -14.04 10.49 7.53
CA GLY A 15 -15.16 9.58 7.69
C GLY A 15 -14.84 8.40 8.59
N MET A 16 -13.71 7.73 8.36
CA MET A 16 -13.18 6.63 9.17
C MET A 16 -12.95 7.07 10.62
N VAL A 17 -12.30 8.22 10.85
CA VAL A 17 -12.06 8.77 12.19
C VAL A 17 -13.38 9.00 12.93
N LEU A 18 -14.34 9.67 12.29
CA LEU A 18 -15.62 9.99 12.94
C LEU A 18 -16.47 8.74 13.17
N ALA A 19 -16.49 7.79 12.23
CA ALA A 19 -17.21 6.55 12.37
C ALA A 19 -16.59 5.66 13.46
N GLY A 20 -15.27 5.49 13.46
CA GLY A 20 -14.53 4.72 14.47
C GLY A 20 -14.72 5.29 15.86
N TRP A 21 -14.60 6.60 16.05
CA TRP A 21 -14.90 7.23 17.34
C TRP A 21 -16.35 6.99 17.79
N ARG A 22 -17.32 6.97 16.87
CA ARG A 22 -18.71 6.64 17.25
C ARG A 22 -18.90 5.16 17.62
N VAL A 23 -18.13 4.26 17.02
CA VAL A 23 -18.10 2.84 17.42
C VAL A 23 -17.55 2.72 18.83
N SER A 24 -16.41 3.34 19.14
CA SER A 24 -15.83 3.28 20.49
C SER A 24 -16.75 3.91 21.56
N VAL A 25 -17.41 5.03 21.24
CA VAL A 25 -18.44 5.63 22.11
C VAL A 25 -19.61 4.66 22.34
N HIS A 26 -20.05 3.93 21.31
CA HIS A 26 -21.16 2.99 21.42
C HIS A 26 -20.79 1.80 22.33
N ASP A 27 -19.60 1.23 22.13
CA ASP A 27 -19.11 0.10 22.91
C ASP A 27 -18.89 0.46 24.38
N ALA A 28 -18.31 1.63 24.66
CA ALA A 28 -18.17 2.14 26.03
C ALA A 28 -19.55 2.28 26.71
N LEU A 29 -20.57 2.75 26.00
CA LEU A 29 -21.93 2.86 26.56
C LEU A 29 -22.58 1.49 26.83
N LEU A 30 -22.32 0.49 25.98
CA LEU A 30 -22.81 -0.88 26.17
C LEU A 30 -22.18 -1.54 27.42
N HIS A 31 -20.89 -1.33 27.61
CA HIS A 31 -20.13 -1.87 28.74
C HIS A 31 -20.20 -0.99 30.00
N ARG A 32 -20.87 0.16 29.93
CA ARG A 32 -21.01 1.16 31.01
C ARG A 32 -19.68 1.75 31.47
N GLU A 33 -18.79 1.97 30.52
CA GLU A 33 -17.47 2.53 30.69
C GLU A 33 -17.45 4.03 30.42
N ALA A 34 -16.31 4.66 30.70
CA ALA A 34 -16.11 6.07 30.41
C ALA A 34 -16.00 6.27 28.89
N VAL A 35 -16.83 7.17 28.36
CA VAL A 35 -16.80 7.52 26.94
C VAL A 35 -15.52 8.30 26.62
N GLU A 36 -14.80 7.83 25.60
CA GLU A 36 -13.61 8.50 25.12
C GLU A 36 -13.92 9.78 24.33
N SER A 37 -13.05 10.77 24.50
CA SER A 37 -13.06 11.95 23.62
C SER A 37 -12.48 11.61 22.25
N LEU A 38 -12.79 12.41 21.22
CA LEU A 38 -12.20 12.24 19.88
C LEU A 38 -10.66 12.23 19.90
N TRP A 39 -10.05 13.05 20.76
CA TRP A 39 -8.59 13.06 20.92
C TRP A 39 -8.07 11.82 21.65
N GLY A 40 -8.87 11.22 22.52
CA GLY A 40 -8.57 9.92 23.14
C GLY A 40 -8.53 8.84 22.08
N PHE A 41 -9.59 8.75 21.26
CA PHE A 41 -9.65 7.82 20.14
C PHE A 41 -8.50 7.99 19.14
N LEU A 42 -8.15 9.23 18.77
CA LEU A 42 -7.00 9.47 17.86
C LEU A 42 -5.64 9.06 18.46
N ALA A 43 -5.56 8.84 19.77
CA ALA A 43 -4.37 8.35 20.46
C ALA A 43 -4.50 6.88 20.88
N SER A 44 -5.60 6.20 20.56
CA SER A 44 -5.87 4.81 20.96
C SER A 44 -5.17 3.80 20.07
N GLY A 45 -5.11 2.55 20.56
CA GLY A 45 -4.67 1.39 19.79
C GLY A 45 -5.52 1.18 18.55
N ASP A 46 -6.84 1.15 18.71
CA ASP A 46 -7.81 0.88 17.63
C ASP A 46 -7.64 1.81 16.42
N PHE A 47 -7.44 3.10 16.65
CA PHE A 47 -7.25 4.05 15.56
C PHE A 47 -5.92 3.81 14.82
N ALA A 48 -4.85 3.58 15.59
CA ALA A 48 -3.53 3.34 15.03
C ALA A 48 -3.51 2.01 14.26
N GLU A 49 -4.06 0.95 14.84
CA GLU A 49 -4.24 -0.36 14.21
C GLU A 49 -4.98 -0.22 12.88
N ALA A 50 -6.23 0.28 12.90
CA ALA A 50 -7.04 0.41 11.70
C ALA A 50 -6.38 1.26 10.61
N THR A 51 -5.64 2.32 11.00
CA THR A 51 -4.93 3.17 10.03
C THR A 51 -3.75 2.44 9.40
N PHE A 52 -2.88 1.87 10.23
CA PHE A 52 -1.61 1.32 9.76
C PHE A 52 -1.74 -0.07 9.16
N GLU A 53 -2.71 -0.88 9.60
CA GLU A 53 -3.09 -2.15 8.98
C GLU A 53 -3.48 -1.94 7.50
N ASN A 54 -4.32 -0.94 7.22
CA ASN A 54 -4.70 -0.58 5.85
C ASN A 54 -3.54 0.00 5.04
N TRP A 55 -2.72 0.88 5.63
CA TRP A 55 -1.61 1.47 4.89
C TRP A 55 -0.50 0.46 4.59
N GLU A 56 -0.31 -0.52 5.48
CA GLU A 56 0.61 -1.62 5.27
C GLU A 56 0.30 -2.38 3.97
N SER A 57 -0.96 -2.78 3.77
CA SER A 57 -1.37 -3.54 2.57
C SER A 57 -1.21 -2.74 1.28
N GLU A 58 -1.61 -1.47 1.28
CA GLU A 58 -1.50 -0.56 0.13
C GLU A 58 -0.03 -0.37 -0.31
N PHE A 59 0.87 -0.13 0.65
CA PHE A 59 2.29 0.02 0.33
C PHE A 59 2.95 -1.30 -0.07
N LEU A 60 2.54 -2.41 0.55
CA LEU A 60 3.01 -3.73 0.15
C LEU A 60 2.57 -4.07 -1.28
N GLN A 61 1.30 -3.85 -1.61
CA GLN A 61 0.74 -4.12 -2.93
C GLN A 61 1.45 -3.28 -3.98
N MET A 62 1.54 -1.96 -3.81
CA MET A 62 2.17 -1.08 -4.78
C MET A 62 3.68 -1.34 -4.91
N GLY A 63 4.38 -1.58 -3.79
CA GLY A 63 5.79 -1.98 -3.81
C GLY A 63 6.00 -3.31 -4.53
N SER A 64 5.15 -4.30 -4.24
CA SER A 64 5.17 -5.62 -4.91
C SER A 64 4.86 -5.47 -6.39
N TYR A 65 3.88 -4.67 -6.78
CA TYR A 65 3.53 -4.41 -8.17
C TYR A 65 4.73 -3.83 -8.94
N VAL A 66 5.45 -2.85 -8.37
CA VAL A 66 6.68 -2.30 -8.98
C VAL A 66 7.76 -3.37 -9.16
N VAL A 67 8.01 -4.19 -8.13
CA VAL A 67 9.03 -5.25 -8.19
C VAL A 67 8.62 -6.34 -9.19
N LEU A 68 7.40 -6.85 -9.09
CA LEU A 68 6.90 -7.94 -9.91
C LEU A 68 6.85 -7.55 -11.37
N THR A 69 6.37 -6.34 -11.73
CA THR A 69 6.36 -5.85 -13.12
C THR A 69 7.75 -5.57 -13.70
N THR A 70 8.79 -5.55 -12.86
CA THR A 70 10.18 -5.50 -13.33
C THR A 70 10.69 -6.87 -13.81
N PHE A 71 10.15 -7.98 -13.27
CA PHE A 71 10.65 -9.34 -13.55
C PHE A 71 9.64 -10.27 -14.21
N LEU A 72 8.35 -10.04 -14.02
CA LEU A 72 7.25 -10.86 -14.52
C LEU A 72 6.60 -10.16 -15.70
N PHE A 73 6.37 -10.96 -16.75
CA PHE A 73 5.72 -10.49 -17.97
C PHE A 73 4.45 -11.30 -18.19
N GLN A 74 3.36 -10.60 -18.48
CA GLN A 74 2.07 -11.22 -18.81
C GLN A 74 1.68 -10.85 -20.24
N LYS A 75 1.72 -11.83 -21.14
CA LYS A 75 1.34 -11.64 -22.53
C LYS A 75 -0.08 -11.09 -22.63
N GLY A 76 -0.25 -9.99 -23.36
CA GLY A 76 -1.54 -9.39 -23.65
C GLY A 76 -2.03 -8.37 -22.61
N SER A 77 -1.40 -8.24 -21.44
CA SER A 77 -1.84 -7.29 -20.41
C SER A 77 -1.28 -5.88 -20.67
N SER A 78 -2.05 -4.83 -20.35
CA SER A 78 -1.54 -3.45 -20.36
C SER A 78 -0.59 -3.16 -19.19
N GLU A 79 -0.63 -3.99 -18.16
CA GLU A 79 0.16 -3.84 -16.93
C GLU A 79 1.58 -4.44 -17.06
N SER A 80 1.90 -5.02 -18.21
CA SER A 80 3.18 -5.66 -18.49
C SER A 80 3.96 -4.86 -19.53
N LYS A 81 5.28 -4.80 -19.37
CA LYS A 81 6.19 -4.32 -20.42
C LYS A 81 6.08 -5.22 -21.68
N PRO A 82 6.41 -4.71 -22.88
CA PRO A 82 6.54 -5.51 -24.08
C PRO A 82 7.49 -6.71 -23.89
N LEU A 83 7.21 -7.82 -24.59
CA LEU A 83 7.97 -9.08 -24.44
C LEU A 83 9.22 -9.14 -25.33
N ASP A 84 9.12 -8.59 -26.55
CA ASP A 84 10.10 -8.79 -27.63
C ASP A 84 10.84 -7.49 -28.02
N ASP A 85 10.49 -6.36 -27.40
CA ASP A 85 11.04 -5.04 -27.69
C ASP A 85 11.77 -4.46 -26.46
N ASP A 86 12.85 -3.71 -26.70
CA ASP A 86 13.59 -3.00 -25.64
C ASP A 86 12.67 -1.95 -25.00
N ALA A 87 12.29 -2.17 -23.74
CA ALA A 87 11.50 -1.23 -22.99
C ALA A 87 12.35 0.00 -22.62
N PRO A 88 11.90 1.25 -22.87
CA PRO A 88 12.66 2.45 -22.52
C PRO A 88 13.07 2.53 -21.04
N GLN A 89 12.32 1.85 -20.16
CA GLN A 89 12.57 1.76 -18.73
C GLN A 89 13.82 0.95 -18.38
N ASP A 90 14.32 0.11 -19.29
CA ASP A 90 15.45 -0.79 -19.06
C ASP A 90 16.79 -0.21 -19.55
N ALA A 91 16.77 0.99 -20.15
CA ALA A 91 17.98 1.68 -20.61
C ALA A 91 18.92 2.04 -19.44
N ASP A 92 20.23 1.86 -19.61
CA ASP A 92 21.20 2.20 -18.56
C ASP A 92 21.29 3.73 -18.39
N PRO A 93 20.91 4.29 -17.21
CA PRO A 93 20.99 5.73 -16.98
C PRO A 93 22.43 6.27 -17.08
N ARG A 94 23.45 5.42 -16.94
CA ARG A 94 24.88 5.82 -17.02
C ARG A 94 25.25 6.33 -18.40
N GLU A 95 24.61 5.81 -19.46
CA GLU A 95 24.82 6.25 -20.85
C GLU A 95 24.36 7.69 -21.08
N HIS A 96 23.45 8.19 -20.25
CA HIS A 96 22.84 9.52 -20.35
C HIS A 96 23.48 10.54 -19.39
N SER A 97 24.58 10.18 -18.71
CA SER A 97 25.23 11.00 -17.67
C SER A 97 25.81 12.33 -18.16
N VAL A 98 26.11 12.45 -19.45
CA VAL A 98 26.62 13.69 -20.08
C VAL A 98 25.52 14.64 -20.54
N GLU A 99 24.26 14.19 -20.54
CA GLU A 99 23.16 15.01 -21.00
C GLU A 99 22.83 16.13 -20.03
N HIS A 100 22.63 17.33 -20.56
CA HIS A 100 22.34 18.51 -19.73
C HIS A 100 21.02 18.40 -18.97
N ARG A 101 20.05 17.66 -19.54
CA ARG A 101 18.73 17.44 -18.94
C ARG A 101 18.68 16.25 -17.98
N ALA A 102 19.73 15.44 -17.91
CA ALA A 102 19.77 14.31 -17.00
C ALA A 102 19.70 14.79 -15.53
N PRO A 103 18.91 14.13 -14.67
CA PRO A 103 18.86 14.44 -13.24
C PRO A 103 20.26 14.42 -12.61
N TRP A 104 20.49 15.25 -11.59
CA TRP A 104 21.80 15.35 -10.94
C TRP A 104 22.37 14.00 -10.44
N PRO A 105 21.58 13.03 -9.92
CA PRO A 105 22.13 11.75 -9.47
C PRO A 105 22.71 10.95 -10.62
N VAL A 106 22.07 11.01 -11.80
CA VAL A 106 22.52 10.38 -13.05
C VAL A 106 23.84 11.01 -13.52
N ARG A 107 23.93 12.34 -13.50
CA ARG A 107 25.15 13.07 -13.87
C ARG A 107 26.30 12.85 -12.89
N ARG A 108 26.02 12.62 -11.61
CA ARG A 108 27.05 12.37 -10.59
C ARG A 108 27.54 10.92 -10.61
N GLY A 109 26.65 9.95 -10.84
CA GLY A 109 26.95 8.53 -10.73
C GLY A 109 27.17 8.05 -9.28
N GLY A 110 27.75 6.86 -9.14
CA GLY A 110 28.08 6.25 -7.85
C GLY A 110 26.86 5.99 -6.97
N VAL A 111 27.00 6.18 -5.65
CA VAL A 111 25.93 5.91 -4.66
C VAL A 111 24.68 6.77 -4.90
N ALA A 112 24.85 8.01 -5.38
CA ALA A 112 23.71 8.88 -5.66
C ALA A 112 22.83 8.30 -6.77
N LEU A 113 23.44 7.76 -7.82
CA LEU A 113 22.72 7.08 -8.90
C LEU A 113 22.04 5.81 -8.37
N VAL A 114 22.74 4.97 -7.62
CA VAL A 114 22.18 3.72 -7.07
C VAL A 114 20.94 3.99 -6.21
N LEU A 115 20.99 5.01 -5.33
CA LEU A 115 19.82 5.39 -4.54
C LEU A 115 18.70 5.96 -5.39
N TYR A 116 19.03 6.73 -6.44
CA TYR A 116 18.04 7.34 -7.31
C TYR A 116 17.33 6.34 -8.23
N GLU A 117 18.08 5.42 -8.86
CA GLU A 117 17.53 4.38 -9.74
C GLU A 117 16.70 3.35 -8.98
N ASN A 118 16.87 3.24 -7.66
CA ASN A 118 16.05 2.40 -6.77
C ASN A 118 15.08 3.20 -5.88
N SER A 119 14.95 4.52 -6.08
CA SER A 119 14.28 5.41 -5.13
C SER A 119 12.80 5.10 -4.92
N LEU A 120 12.08 4.66 -5.97
CA LEU A 120 10.66 4.29 -5.88
C LEU A 120 10.45 3.05 -5.00
N LEU A 121 11.28 2.02 -5.19
CA LEU A 121 11.27 0.82 -4.35
C LEU A 121 11.64 1.15 -2.91
N LEU A 122 12.67 1.98 -2.70
CA LEU A 122 13.09 2.42 -1.37
C LEU A 122 11.97 3.20 -0.65
N LEU A 123 11.25 4.07 -1.37
CA LEU A 123 10.11 4.79 -0.81
C LEU A 123 9.03 3.82 -0.30
N PHE A 124 8.58 2.88 -1.14
CA PHE A 124 7.56 1.91 -0.73
C PHE A 124 8.06 0.98 0.38
N ALA A 125 9.33 0.58 0.38
CA ALA A 125 9.91 -0.23 1.46
C ALA A 125 9.90 0.51 2.80
N VAL A 126 10.28 1.79 2.82
CA VAL A 126 10.26 2.62 4.03
C VAL A 126 8.83 2.84 4.52
N LEU A 127 7.90 3.14 3.61
CA LEU A 127 6.49 3.33 3.95
C LEU A 127 5.86 2.04 4.49
N PHE A 128 6.10 0.91 3.84
CA PHE A 128 5.64 -0.41 4.29
C PHE A 128 6.18 -0.74 5.69
N VAL A 129 7.50 -0.64 5.91
CA VAL A 129 8.09 -0.90 7.24
C VAL A 129 7.55 0.06 8.29
N GLY A 130 7.38 1.33 7.94
CA GLY A 130 6.77 2.32 8.83
C GLY A 130 5.34 1.96 9.23
N SER A 131 4.52 1.50 8.27
CA SER A 131 3.16 1.03 8.51
C SER A 131 3.13 -0.25 9.34
N VAL A 132 3.95 -1.26 9.04
CA VAL A 132 4.05 -2.48 9.87
C VAL A 132 4.38 -2.13 11.31
N VAL A 133 5.34 -1.22 11.54
CA VAL A 133 5.69 -0.77 12.90
C VAL A 133 4.49 -0.08 13.56
N GLY A 134 3.79 0.79 12.85
CA GLY A 134 2.57 1.44 13.34
C GLY A 134 1.47 0.45 13.69
N HIS A 135 1.22 -0.54 12.83
CA HIS A 135 0.25 -1.61 13.00
C HIS A 135 0.60 -2.48 14.22
N VAL A 136 1.86 -2.87 14.36
CA VAL A 136 2.32 -3.64 15.54
C VAL A 136 2.16 -2.86 16.84
N ILE A 137 2.45 -1.55 16.85
CA ILE A 137 2.30 -0.73 18.05
C ILE A 137 0.83 -0.51 18.39
N GLY A 138 0.00 -0.14 17.40
CA GLY A 138 -1.43 0.10 17.56
C GLY A 138 -2.19 -1.17 17.93
N GLY A 139 -2.00 -2.22 17.14
CA GLY A 139 -2.66 -3.51 17.36
C GLY A 139 -2.22 -4.21 18.63
N ALA A 140 -0.94 -4.12 19.04
CA ALA A 140 -0.56 -4.62 20.36
C ALA A 140 -1.21 -3.83 21.51
N ALA A 141 -1.50 -2.53 21.33
CA ALA A 141 -2.21 -1.75 22.33
C ALA A 141 -3.69 -2.16 22.42
N ALA A 142 -4.39 -2.22 21.28
CA ALA A 142 -5.79 -2.66 21.20
C ALA A 142 -5.96 -4.10 21.72
N TYR A 143 -5.14 -5.03 21.25
CA TYR A 143 -5.13 -6.41 21.70
C TYR A 143 -4.90 -6.54 23.22
N ASN A 144 -4.05 -5.69 23.80
CA ASN A 144 -3.80 -5.73 25.23
C ASN A 144 -4.98 -5.20 26.06
N GLU A 145 -5.74 -4.23 25.54
CA GLU A 145 -6.95 -3.73 26.19
C GLU A 145 -7.99 -4.86 26.29
N GLU A 146 -8.27 -5.55 25.18
CA GLU A 146 -9.15 -6.72 25.17
C GLU A 146 -8.67 -7.84 26.12
N GLN A 147 -7.36 -8.11 26.12
CA GLN A 147 -6.78 -9.12 27.01
C GLN A 147 -6.99 -8.77 28.48
N VAL A 148 -6.80 -7.50 28.87
CA VAL A 148 -7.01 -7.05 30.24
C VAL A 148 -8.48 -7.18 30.65
N GLU A 149 -9.41 -6.82 29.77
CA GLU A 149 -10.85 -6.97 30.00
C GLU A 149 -11.27 -8.43 30.25
N HIS A 150 -10.64 -9.37 29.53
CA HIS A 150 -10.91 -10.80 29.64
C HIS A 150 -10.04 -11.52 30.70
N GLY A 151 -9.24 -10.78 31.48
CA GLY A 151 -8.37 -11.34 32.53
C GLY A 151 -7.14 -12.09 32.01
N GLY A 152 -6.77 -11.86 30.75
CA GLY A 152 -5.58 -12.36 30.09
C GLY A 152 -4.30 -11.59 30.46
N SER A 153 -3.19 -12.01 29.86
CA SER A 153 -1.89 -11.34 30.00
C SER A 153 -1.59 -10.44 28.82
N VAL A 154 -1.07 -9.25 29.11
CA VAL A 154 -0.56 -8.33 28.09
C VAL A 154 0.68 -8.89 27.38
N VAL A 155 0.83 -8.53 26.11
CA VAL A 155 1.92 -8.90 25.23
C VAL A 155 2.71 -7.66 24.80
N THR A 156 3.98 -7.87 24.51
CA THR A 156 4.82 -6.86 23.82
C THR A 156 4.51 -6.84 22.32
N GLY A 157 4.89 -5.76 21.62
CA GLY A 157 4.75 -5.72 20.14
C GLY A 157 5.45 -6.88 19.42
N TRP A 158 6.60 -7.34 19.94
CA TRP A 158 7.29 -8.53 19.40
C TRP A 158 6.49 -9.82 19.58
N GLN A 159 5.76 -9.95 20.69
CA GLN A 159 4.89 -11.09 20.91
C GLN A 159 3.61 -10.98 20.08
N TYR A 160 3.06 -9.78 19.91
CA TYR A 160 1.90 -9.51 19.05
C TYR A 160 2.15 -9.90 17.59
N LEU A 161 3.34 -9.62 17.03
CA LEU A 161 3.78 -10.12 15.72
C LEU A 161 3.72 -11.65 15.57
N GLY A 162 3.81 -12.39 16.68
CA GLY A 162 3.70 -13.85 16.71
C GLY A 162 2.28 -14.37 16.92
N THR A 163 1.29 -13.49 17.09
CA THR A 163 -0.12 -13.87 17.32
C THR A 163 -0.83 -14.17 16.01
N SER A 164 -1.90 -14.97 16.09
CA SER A 164 -2.79 -15.18 14.94
C SER A 164 -3.56 -13.92 14.55
N GLN A 165 -3.78 -12.99 15.48
CA GLN A 165 -4.54 -11.77 15.25
C GLN A 165 -3.84 -10.87 14.21
N PHE A 166 -2.59 -10.49 14.48
CA PHE A 166 -1.76 -9.71 13.56
C PHE A 166 -1.73 -10.29 12.14
N TRP A 167 -1.55 -11.61 12.03
CA TRP A 167 -1.50 -12.27 10.73
C TRP A 167 -2.88 -12.40 10.08
N PHE A 168 -3.96 -12.51 10.85
CA PHE A 168 -5.31 -12.53 10.30
C PHE A 168 -5.67 -11.18 9.67
N GLU A 169 -5.43 -10.08 10.38
CA GLU A 169 -5.58 -8.70 9.92
C GLU A 169 -4.73 -8.45 8.66
N SER A 170 -3.43 -8.74 8.75
CA SER A 170 -2.51 -8.54 7.61
C SER A 170 -2.92 -9.37 6.39
N MET A 171 -3.20 -10.67 6.58
CA MET A 171 -3.54 -11.55 5.45
C MET A 171 -4.90 -11.23 4.83
N GLN A 172 -5.86 -10.75 5.63
CA GLN A 172 -7.17 -10.32 5.13
C GLN A 172 -7.01 -9.15 4.16
N ASN A 173 -6.26 -8.11 4.55
CA ASN A 173 -6.03 -6.94 3.70
C ASN A 173 -5.13 -7.26 2.51
N TRP A 174 -4.06 -8.03 2.70
CA TRP A 174 -3.19 -8.40 1.58
C TRP A 174 -3.95 -9.21 0.53
N GLN A 175 -4.84 -10.10 0.97
CA GLN A 175 -5.65 -10.90 0.07
C GLN A 175 -6.51 -10.03 -0.85
N SER A 176 -7.19 -8.99 -0.34
CA SER A 176 -8.01 -8.11 -1.19
C SER A 176 -7.15 -7.33 -2.17
N GLU A 177 -6.00 -6.83 -1.71
CA GLU A 177 -5.11 -6.04 -2.55
C GLU A 177 -4.48 -6.85 -3.68
N PHE A 178 -4.04 -8.08 -3.43
CA PHE A 178 -3.53 -8.94 -4.49
C PHE A 178 -4.64 -9.46 -5.42
N LEU A 179 -5.87 -9.60 -4.92
CA LEU A 179 -7.02 -9.97 -5.74
C LEU A 179 -7.30 -8.90 -6.80
N VAL A 180 -7.35 -7.61 -6.44
CA VAL A 180 -7.65 -6.56 -7.41
C VAL A 180 -6.57 -6.43 -8.48
N ILE A 181 -5.29 -6.56 -8.11
CA ILE A 181 -4.18 -6.59 -9.08
C ILE A 181 -4.34 -7.78 -10.04
N THR A 182 -4.64 -8.97 -9.50
CA THR A 182 -4.87 -10.17 -10.32
C THR A 182 -6.02 -9.95 -11.30
N VAL A 183 -7.13 -9.39 -10.84
CA VAL A 183 -8.29 -9.05 -11.68
C VAL A 183 -7.88 -8.06 -12.76
N MET A 184 -7.12 -7.02 -12.43
CA MET A 184 -6.67 -6.01 -13.40
C MET A 184 -5.74 -6.61 -14.47
N VAL A 185 -4.72 -7.36 -14.07
CA VAL A 185 -3.76 -8.00 -14.99
C VAL A 185 -4.48 -8.92 -15.98
N VAL A 186 -5.49 -9.67 -15.52
CA VAL A 186 -6.28 -10.59 -16.34
C VAL A 186 -7.30 -9.84 -17.20
N ALA A 187 -8.06 -8.91 -16.61
CA ALA A 187 -9.13 -8.19 -17.28
C ALA A 187 -8.60 -7.32 -18.44
N THR A 188 -7.43 -6.70 -18.27
CA THR A 188 -6.82 -5.81 -19.27
C THR A 188 -6.41 -6.53 -20.56
N VAL A 189 -6.36 -7.87 -20.57
CA VAL A 189 -6.12 -8.66 -21.78
C VAL A 189 -7.28 -8.49 -22.77
N TRP A 190 -8.53 -8.58 -22.29
CA TRP A 190 -9.74 -8.64 -23.14
C TRP A 190 -10.67 -7.44 -23.01
N LEU A 191 -10.73 -6.81 -21.83
CA LEU A 191 -11.58 -5.66 -21.60
C LEU A 191 -10.90 -4.37 -22.07
N ARG A 192 -11.71 -3.39 -22.49
CA ARG A 192 -11.24 -2.11 -23.01
C ARG A 192 -12.02 -0.95 -22.39
N GLN A 193 -11.30 0.06 -21.93
CA GLN A 193 -11.87 1.33 -21.47
C GLN A 193 -11.26 2.48 -22.26
N ARG A 194 -12.05 3.06 -23.17
CA ARG A 194 -11.58 4.17 -24.03
C ARG A 194 -11.09 5.35 -23.18
N GLY A 195 -9.84 5.76 -23.41
CA GLY A 195 -9.21 6.91 -22.75
C GLY A 195 -8.61 6.62 -21.37
N SER A 196 -8.57 5.36 -20.94
CA SER A 196 -7.87 4.95 -19.72
C SER A 196 -6.40 4.65 -20.02
N SER A 197 -5.50 5.05 -19.12
CA SER A 197 -4.07 4.65 -19.13
C SER A 197 -3.83 3.29 -18.50
N GLN A 198 -4.89 2.58 -18.11
CA GLN A 198 -4.85 1.24 -17.51
C GLN A 198 -5.55 0.24 -18.44
N SER A 199 -5.59 0.55 -19.74
CA SER A 199 -6.28 -0.25 -20.73
C SER A 199 -5.62 -0.03 -22.08
N LYS A 200 -5.41 -1.13 -22.81
CA LYS A 200 -4.94 -1.05 -24.19
C LYS A 200 -5.89 -0.21 -25.06
N PRO A 201 -5.39 0.38 -26.16
CA PRO A 201 -6.26 1.00 -27.16
C PRO A 201 -7.39 0.06 -27.57
N VAL A 202 -8.60 0.59 -27.81
CA VAL A 202 -9.78 -0.24 -28.14
C VAL A 202 -9.55 -1.06 -29.41
N ALA A 203 -8.75 -0.54 -30.34
CA ALA A 203 -8.40 -1.22 -31.59
C ALA A 203 -7.20 -2.19 -31.45
N ALA A 204 -6.54 -2.25 -30.30
CA ALA A 204 -5.38 -3.11 -30.07
C ALA A 204 -5.81 -4.59 -29.95
N PRO A 205 -5.09 -5.52 -30.61
CA PRO A 205 -5.36 -6.94 -30.51
C PRO A 205 -5.07 -7.47 -29.10
N ASP A 206 -5.73 -8.57 -28.72
CA ASP A 206 -5.57 -9.17 -27.39
C ASP A 206 -4.14 -9.64 -27.11
N ALA A 207 -3.41 -10.06 -28.15
CA ALA A 207 -2.04 -10.52 -28.03
C ALA A 207 -1.00 -9.40 -27.81
N GLN A 208 -1.37 -8.12 -28.03
CA GLN A 208 -0.49 -6.99 -27.76
C GLN A 208 -0.32 -6.81 -26.24
N THR A 209 0.93 -6.72 -25.78
CA THR A 209 1.33 -6.51 -24.39
C THR A 209 1.81 -5.08 -24.22
N GLY A 210 1.42 -4.42 -23.13
CA GLY A 210 1.69 -3.01 -22.91
C GLY A 210 0.83 -2.10 -23.77
N ASP A 211 1.27 -0.85 -23.89
CA ASP A 211 0.63 0.21 -24.69
C ASP A 211 1.13 0.25 -26.14
#